data_AF-A0A072P1K7-F1
#
_entry.id   AF-A0A072P1K7-F1
#
_cell.length_a   1.000
_cell.length_b   1.000
_cell.length_c   1.000
_cell.angle_alpha   90.00
_cell.angle_beta   90.00
_cell.angle_gamma   90.00
#
_symmetry.space_group_name_H-M   'P 1'
#
loop_
_entity.id
_entity.type
_entity.pdbx_description
1 polymer ?
#
loop_
_entity_poly.entity_id
_entity_poly.type
_entity_poly.pdbx_seq_one_letter_code
_entity_poly.pdbx_strand_id
1 'polypeptide(L)'
;MSKWIPPPPWRHESELAMVRDWFYAQHAKLDAFSTPPGDMRQRAVDTVNLWLFKAGQLPPAVLSTANMTDALIHHDQARKRMTVCEHGQTPETTGVPVSMPVSVQALQSIYAMAFARFVNAFVDRDVARSRATELTALDSDDGEDIRTTTLTATNSSATTGGRGENSMYALAATIGMPEAFVDLRHQVTHGHLPSIVYLRRMTLSALDWLWERWWLKNATGDPARALWKLAKRRKVSMEARMATTDSRESPSPDSSVPVSPQ
;
A
#
# COMPACT_ATOMS: atom_id res chain seq x y z
N MET A 1 -10.02 27.64 18.05
CA MET A 1 -9.65 27.60 16.62
C MET A 1 -9.85 26.17 16.12
N SER A 2 -10.81 25.95 15.22
CA SER A 2 -11.07 24.62 14.66
C SER A 2 -9.93 24.25 13.72
N LYS A 3 -9.18 23.21 14.08
CA LYS A 3 -8.06 22.67 13.30
C LYS A 3 -8.56 22.26 11.91
N TRP A 4 -8.10 22.92 10.85
CA TRP A 4 -8.45 22.55 9.48
C TRP A 4 -7.85 21.17 9.16
N ILE A 5 -8.71 20.20 8.84
CA ILE A 5 -8.30 18.85 8.43
C ILE A 5 -8.57 18.76 6.92
N PRO A 6 -7.55 18.50 6.09
CA PRO A 6 -7.76 18.33 4.66
C PRO A 6 -8.74 17.17 4.41
N PRO A 7 -9.64 17.29 3.43
CA PRO A 7 -10.60 16.23 3.15
C PRO A 7 -9.88 14.94 2.75
N PRO A 8 -10.44 13.77 3.07
CA PRO A 8 -9.84 12.51 2.68
C PRO A 8 -9.73 12.39 1.14
N PRO A 9 -8.74 11.62 0.64
CA PRO A 9 -8.51 11.47 -0.79
C PRO A 9 -9.62 10.68 -1.50
N TRP A 10 -10.29 9.77 -0.78
CA TRP A 10 -11.45 9.02 -1.25
C TRP A 10 -12.69 9.91 -1.30
N ARG A 11 -13.56 9.69 -2.29
CA ARG A 11 -14.74 10.55 -2.50
C ARG A 11 -15.83 10.29 -1.46
N HIS A 12 -15.93 9.06 -0.98
CA HIS A 12 -16.93 8.61 -0.03
C HIS A 12 -16.36 7.49 0.85
N GLU A 13 -16.86 7.36 2.08
CA GLU A 13 -16.53 6.26 3.00
C GLU A 13 -16.77 4.87 2.39
N SER A 14 -17.72 4.76 1.46
CA SER A 14 -17.96 3.52 0.69
C SER A 14 -16.76 3.12 -0.17
N GLU A 15 -15.97 4.06 -0.69
CA GLU A 15 -14.78 3.75 -1.50
C GLU A 15 -13.66 3.17 -0.62
N LEU A 16 -13.49 3.73 0.58
CA LEU A 16 -12.54 3.18 1.56
C LEU A 16 -12.94 1.79 2.01
N ALA A 17 -14.23 1.56 2.31
CA ALA A 17 -14.75 0.24 2.67
C ALA A 17 -14.62 -0.79 1.54
N MET A 18 -14.81 -0.38 0.28
CA MET A 18 -14.59 -1.27 -0.87
C MET A 18 -13.12 -1.68 -1.00
N VAL A 19 -12.18 -0.73 -0.86
CA VAL A 19 -10.74 -1.02 -0.92
C VAL A 19 -10.30 -1.88 0.27
N ARG A 20 -10.86 -1.66 1.46
CA ARG A 20 -10.69 -2.54 2.62
C ARG A 20 -11.05 -3.98 2.26
N ASP A 21 -12.22 -4.19 1.67
CA ASP A 21 -12.70 -5.55 1.32
C ASP A 21 -11.86 -6.20 0.22
N TRP A 22 -11.25 -5.42 -0.67
CA TRP A 22 -10.29 -5.95 -1.65
C TRP A 22 -8.95 -6.34 -1.04
N PHE A 23 -8.48 -5.64 0.01
CA PHE A 23 -7.28 -6.03 0.75
C PHE A 23 -7.53 -7.25 1.65
N TYR A 24 -8.69 -7.28 2.30
CA TYR A 24 -9.06 -8.25 3.33
C TYR A 24 -10.26 -9.08 2.89
N ALA A 25 -10.12 -9.81 1.79
CA ALA A 25 -11.21 -10.61 1.23
C ALA A 25 -11.79 -11.62 2.23
N GLN A 26 -10.97 -12.14 3.16
CA GLN A 26 -11.44 -13.04 4.22
C GLN A 26 -12.40 -12.38 5.23
N HIS A 27 -12.43 -11.06 5.31
CA HIS A 27 -13.30 -10.29 6.20
C HIS A 27 -14.43 -9.57 5.45
N ALA A 28 -14.44 -9.65 4.12
CA ALA A 28 -15.49 -9.05 3.31
C ALA A 28 -16.81 -9.81 3.52
N LYS A 29 -17.90 -9.06 3.74
CA LYS A 29 -19.25 -9.61 3.79
C LYS A 29 -19.70 -9.92 2.36
N LEU A 30 -19.24 -11.06 1.83
CA LEU A 30 -19.71 -11.54 0.53
C LEU A 30 -21.12 -12.09 0.69
N ASP A 31 -22.01 -11.69 -0.21
CA ASP A 31 -23.32 -12.31 -0.35
C ASP A 31 -23.11 -13.77 -0.79
N ALA A 32 -23.73 -14.72 -0.08
CA ALA A 32 -23.52 -16.16 -0.25
C ALA A 32 -23.82 -16.65 -1.68
N PHE A 33 -24.56 -15.86 -2.47
CA PHE A 33 -24.95 -16.15 -3.85
C PHE A 33 -24.08 -15.47 -4.91
N SER A 34 -23.08 -14.68 -4.51
CA SER A 34 -22.18 -14.02 -5.45
C SER A 34 -20.95 -14.87 -5.74
N THR A 35 -20.56 -15.01 -7.02
CA THR A 35 -19.25 -15.57 -7.38
C THR A 35 -18.16 -14.72 -6.71
N PRO A 36 -17.21 -15.33 -5.99
CA PRO A 36 -16.11 -14.58 -5.41
C PRO A 36 -15.40 -13.80 -6.52
N PRO A 37 -15.24 -12.48 -6.39
CA PRO A 37 -14.43 -11.74 -7.35
C PRO A 37 -13.02 -12.36 -7.38
N GLY A 38 -12.38 -12.36 -8.55
CA GLY A 38 -10.96 -12.73 -8.65
C GLY A 38 -10.08 -11.88 -7.74
N ASP A 39 -8.78 -12.16 -7.70
CA ASP A 39 -7.86 -11.41 -6.82
C ASP A 39 -7.89 -9.89 -7.09
N MET A 40 -8.52 -9.13 -6.18
CA MET A 40 -8.70 -7.68 -6.28
C MET A 40 -7.54 -6.91 -5.64
N ARG A 41 -6.55 -7.59 -5.05
CA ARG A 41 -5.46 -6.94 -4.30
C ARG A 41 -4.67 -5.96 -5.16
N GLN A 42 -4.38 -6.31 -6.42
CA GLN A 42 -3.67 -5.40 -7.33
C GLN A 42 -4.46 -4.10 -7.54
N ARG A 43 -5.77 -4.22 -7.76
CA ARG A 43 -6.64 -3.06 -7.97
C ARG A 43 -6.73 -2.18 -6.72
N ALA A 44 -6.67 -2.77 -5.53
CA ALA A 44 -6.62 -2.05 -4.27
C ALA A 44 -5.32 -1.23 -4.16
N VAL A 45 -4.16 -1.84 -4.47
CA VAL A 45 -2.86 -1.16 -4.51
C VAL A 45 -2.89 0.00 -5.49
N ASP A 46 -3.38 -0.20 -6.71
CA ASP A 46 -3.47 0.85 -7.74
C ASP A 46 -4.36 2.02 -7.28
N THR A 47 -5.47 1.71 -6.59
CA THR A 47 -6.38 2.73 -6.05
C THR A 47 -5.71 3.54 -4.94
N VAL A 48 -4.96 2.89 -4.05
CA VAL A 48 -4.19 3.58 -3.00
C VAL A 48 -3.10 4.46 -3.61
N ASN A 49 -2.39 3.97 -4.63
CA ASN A 49 -1.38 4.77 -5.34
C ASN A 49 -1.99 6.00 -6.03
N LEU A 50 -3.20 5.86 -6.60
CA LEU A 50 -3.94 7.00 -7.13
C LEU A 50 -4.32 8.02 -6.05
N TRP A 51 -4.74 7.56 -4.87
CA TRP A 51 -5.01 8.44 -3.73
C TRP A 51 -3.75 9.15 -3.24
N LEU A 52 -2.62 8.43 -3.20
CA LEU A 52 -1.32 8.98 -2.82
C LEU A 52 -0.88 10.07 -3.79
N PHE A 53 -0.98 9.82 -5.10
CA PHE A 53 -0.66 10.81 -6.12
C PHE A 53 -1.54 12.06 -6.02
N LYS A 54 -2.84 11.89 -5.75
CA LYS A 54 -3.80 13.00 -5.67
C LYS A 54 -3.63 13.86 -4.41
N ALA A 55 -3.39 13.24 -3.25
CA ALA A 55 -3.37 13.94 -1.96
C ALA A 55 -1.96 14.21 -1.42
N GLY A 56 -0.92 13.61 -1.98
CA GLY A 56 0.47 13.70 -1.53
C GLY A 56 0.77 12.93 -0.23
N GLN A 57 -0.21 12.81 0.66
CA GLN A 57 -0.12 12.10 1.92
C GLN A 57 -1.35 11.21 2.16
N LEU A 58 -1.11 10.05 2.77
CA LEU A 58 -2.15 9.09 3.15
C LEU A 58 -1.97 8.63 4.60
N PRO A 59 -3.04 8.15 5.26
CA PRO A 59 -2.89 7.47 6.54
C PRO A 59 -1.83 6.34 6.45
N PRO A 60 -0.86 6.29 7.38
CA PRO A 60 0.18 5.26 7.42
C PRO A 60 -0.33 3.83 7.27
N ALA A 61 -1.50 3.53 7.86
CA ALA A 61 -2.14 2.23 7.75
C ALA A 61 -2.47 1.85 6.32
N VAL A 62 -3.12 2.74 5.56
CA VAL A 62 -3.53 2.48 4.17
C VAL A 62 -2.31 2.25 3.28
N LEU A 63 -1.29 3.10 3.44
CA LEU A 63 -0.06 2.99 2.65
C LEU A 63 0.75 1.73 3.00
N SER A 64 0.84 1.39 4.29
CA SER A 64 1.54 0.18 4.75
C SER A 64 0.84 -1.08 4.24
N THR A 65 -0.49 -1.13 4.33
CA THR A 65 -1.29 -2.24 3.77
C THR A 65 -1.03 -2.40 2.27
N ALA A 66 -1.01 -1.32 1.50
CA ALA A 66 -0.74 -1.38 0.06
C ALA A 66 0.67 -1.92 -0.25
N ASN A 67 1.71 -1.38 0.39
CA ASN A 67 3.10 -1.82 0.18
C ASN A 67 3.34 -3.29 0.57
N MET A 68 2.75 -3.73 1.68
CA MET A 68 2.81 -5.12 2.14
C MET A 68 2.04 -6.06 1.22
N THR A 69 0.88 -5.62 0.74
CA THR A 69 0.08 -6.39 -0.22
C THR A 69 0.80 -6.53 -1.55
N ASP A 70 1.45 -5.48 -2.03
CA ASP A 70 2.27 -5.53 -3.24
C ASP A 70 3.39 -6.58 -3.11
N ALA A 71 4.09 -6.61 -1.98
CA ALA A 71 5.10 -7.64 -1.69
C ALA A 71 4.52 -9.08 -1.73
N LEU A 72 3.30 -9.28 -1.22
CA LEU A 72 2.59 -10.56 -1.31
C LEU A 72 2.24 -10.93 -2.76
N ILE A 73 1.80 -9.96 -3.56
CA ILE A 73 1.48 -10.18 -4.98
C ILE A 73 2.74 -10.61 -5.75
N HIS A 74 3.87 -9.92 -5.57
CA HIS A 74 5.14 -10.28 -6.21
C HIS A 74 5.58 -11.70 -5.83
N HIS A 75 5.43 -12.07 -4.57
CA HIS A 75 5.72 -13.43 -4.09
C HIS A 75 4.82 -14.48 -4.76
N ASP A 76 3.51 -14.25 -4.82
CA ASP A 76 2.57 -15.19 -5.42
C ASP A 76 2.81 -15.34 -6.94
N GLN A 77 3.15 -14.24 -7.62
CA GLN A 77 3.52 -14.26 -9.04
C GLN A 77 4.82 -15.03 -9.28
N ALA A 78 5.85 -14.82 -8.45
CA ALA A 78 7.12 -15.55 -8.54
C ALA A 78 6.93 -17.06 -8.33
N ARG A 79 6.10 -17.45 -7.36
CA ARG A 79 5.74 -18.85 -7.12
C ARG A 79 4.99 -19.48 -8.30
N LYS A 80 4.00 -18.78 -8.86
CA LYS A 80 3.24 -19.26 -10.03
C LYS A 80 4.15 -19.47 -11.24
N ARG A 81 5.09 -18.55 -11.48
CA ARG A 81 6.08 -18.67 -12.57
C ARG A 81 6.98 -19.88 -12.38
N MET A 82 7.41 -20.16 -11.14
CA MET A 82 8.23 -21.33 -10.82
C MET A 82 7.48 -22.65 -11.08
N THR A 83 6.21 -22.75 -10.66
CA THR A 83 5.40 -23.97 -10.87
C THR A 83 5.10 -24.27 -12.34
N VAL A 84 5.02 -23.22 -13.19
CA VAL A 84 4.79 -23.39 -14.64
C VAL A 84 6.02 -23.98 -15.34
N CYS A 85 7.24 -23.60 -14.92
CA CYS A 85 8.46 -24.18 -15.47
C CYS A 85 8.66 -25.66 -15.08
N GLU A 86 8.16 -26.06 -13.91
CA GLU A 86 8.28 -27.43 -13.38
C GLU A 86 7.35 -28.44 -14.08
N HIS A 87 6.17 -28.00 -14.55
CA HIS A 87 5.17 -28.86 -15.19
C HIS A 87 5.34 -29.05 -16.71
N GLY A 88 6.53 -28.80 -17.25
CA GLY A 88 6.95 -29.40 -18.54
C GLY A 88 6.28 -28.86 -19.81
N GLN A 89 5.89 -27.59 -19.88
CA GLN A 89 5.68 -26.93 -21.18
C GLN A 89 6.99 -26.30 -21.63
N THR A 90 7.72 -27.00 -22.50
CA THR A 90 8.86 -26.41 -23.24
C THR A 90 8.32 -25.34 -24.20
N PRO A 91 8.80 -24.08 -24.13
CA PRO A 91 8.44 -23.06 -25.09
C PRO A 91 9.32 -23.18 -26.33
N GLU A 92 9.12 -24.22 -27.15
CA GLU A 92 9.87 -24.39 -28.40
C GLU A 92 9.24 -23.67 -29.61
N THR A 93 8.28 -22.74 -29.44
CA THR A 93 7.64 -22.11 -30.62
C THR A 93 7.35 -20.60 -30.53
N THR A 94 7.76 -19.90 -29.46
CA THR A 94 7.65 -18.43 -29.46
C THR A 94 8.91 -17.84 -28.85
N GLY A 95 9.71 -17.13 -29.67
CA GLY A 95 10.96 -16.46 -29.30
C GLY A 95 10.79 -15.27 -28.35
N VAL A 96 9.96 -15.41 -27.31
CA VAL A 96 9.81 -14.42 -26.25
C VAL A 96 10.79 -14.81 -25.14
N PRO A 97 11.73 -13.92 -24.75
CA PRO A 97 12.64 -14.21 -23.65
C PRO A 97 11.81 -14.43 -22.38
N VAL A 98 11.93 -15.62 -21.78
CA VAL A 98 11.38 -15.91 -20.46
C VAL A 98 12.01 -14.92 -19.49
N SER A 99 11.25 -13.91 -19.07
CA SER A 99 11.67 -12.97 -18.04
C SER A 99 12.08 -13.77 -16.80
N MET A 100 13.33 -13.65 -16.39
CA MET A 100 13.88 -14.40 -15.27
C MET A 100 12.98 -14.26 -14.04
N PRO A 101 12.65 -15.36 -13.33
CA PRO A 101 11.87 -15.27 -12.10
C PRO A 101 12.58 -14.34 -11.11
N VAL A 102 11.81 -13.49 -10.43
CA VAL A 102 12.35 -12.58 -9.40
C VAL A 102 13.13 -13.41 -8.40
N SER A 103 14.41 -13.05 -8.16
CA SER A 103 15.27 -13.81 -7.27
C SER A 103 14.71 -13.80 -5.85
N VAL A 104 14.99 -14.87 -5.08
CA VAL A 104 14.57 -14.97 -3.67
C VAL A 104 15.09 -13.78 -2.86
N GLN A 105 16.33 -13.36 -3.13
CA GLN A 105 16.95 -12.20 -2.49
C GLN A 105 16.23 -10.89 -2.84
N ALA A 106 15.78 -10.71 -4.09
CA ALA A 106 14.98 -9.55 -4.47
C ALA A 106 13.62 -9.55 -3.75
N LEU A 107 12.95 -10.71 -3.63
CA LEU A 107 11.73 -10.82 -2.84
C LEU A 107 11.98 -10.47 -1.37
N GLN A 108 13.05 -10.99 -0.76
CA GLN A 108 13.43 -10.64 0.61
C GLN A 108 13.60 -9.13 0.78
N SER A 109 14.28 -8.46 -0.16
CA SER A 109 14.44 -7.01 -0.16
C SER A 109 13.12 -6.25 -0.28
N ILE A 110 12.19 -6.71 -1.13
CA ILE A 110 10.85 -6.10 -1.28
C ILE A 110 10.08 -6.19 0.05
N TYR A 111 10.05 -7.36 0.68
CA TYR A 111 9.41 -7.54 1.99
C TYR A 111 10.09 -6.69 3.07
N ALA A 112 11.42 -6.76 3.16
CA ALA A 112 12.21 -6.03 4.13
C ALA A 112 11.95 -4.51 4.05
N MET A 113 11.93 -3.95 2.84
CA MET A 113 11.64 -2.54 2.63
C MET A 113 10.20 -2.19 2.98
N ALA A 114 9.22 -2.98 2.54
CA ALA A 114 7.82 -2.75 2.88
C ALA A 114 7.59 -2.78 4.40
N PHE A 115 8.23 -3.73 5.10
CA PHE A 115 8.11 -3.91 6.54
C PHE A 115 8.80 -2.78 7.33
N ALA A 116 10.02 -2.39 6.92
CA ALA A 116 10.72 -1.27 7.55
C ALA A 116 9.93 0.04 7.42
N ARG A 117 9.34 0.30 6.24
CA ARG A 117 8.47 1.48 6.03
C ARG A 117 7.24 1.45 6.92
N PHE A 118 6.64 0.27 7.13
CA PHE A 118 5.53 0.11 8.05
C PHE A 118 5.92 0.47 9.48
N VAL A 119 6.95 -0.16 10.05
CA VAL A 119 7.37 0.11 11.44
C VAL A 119 7.72 1.57 11.62
N ASN A 120 8.54 2.13 10.72
CA ASN A 120 8.91 3.54 10.74
C ASN A 120 7.67 4.46 10.63
N ALA A 121 6.70 4.16 9.78
CA ALA A 121 5.51 5.01 9.61
C ALA A 121 4.59 5.07 10.85
N PHE A 122 4.73 4.14 11.80
CA PHE A 122 3.99 4.14 13.07
C PHE A 122 4.84 4.59 14.25
N VAL A 123 6.14 4.26 14.25
CA VAL A 123 7.04 4.54 15.37
C VAL A 123 7.81 5.86 15.18
N ASP A 124 8.10 6.29 13.96
CA ASP A 124 8.71 7.61 13.68
C ASP A 124 7.68 8.74 13.55
N ARG A 125 6.39 8.43 13.45
CA ARG A 125 5.31 9.42 13.35
C ARG A 125 5.27 10.36 14.57
N ASP A 126 5.69 9.88 15.73
CA ASP A 126 5.81 10.70 16.93
C ASP A 126 7.10 11.53 16.95
N VAL A 127 8.16 11.12 16.26
CA VAL A 127 9.39 11.93 16.06
C VAL A 127 9.13 13.07 15.08
N ALA A 128 8.35 12.83 14.03
CA ALA A 128 7.87 13.87 13.11
C ALA A 128 6.92 14.86 13.80
N ARG A 129 6.07 14.37 14.70
CA ARG A 129 5.21 15.20 15.56
C ARG A 129 6.02 16.02 16.56
N SER A 130 7.03 15.44 17.20
CA SER A 130 7.93 16.13 18.14
C SER A 130 8.70 17.26 17.46
N ARG A 131 9.24 17.04 16.26
CA ARG A 131 9.92 18.09 15.48
C ARG A 131 8.97 19.17 14.94
N ALA A 132 7.75 18.79 14.56
CA ALA A 132 6.74 19.78 14.14
C ALA A 132 6.30 20.68 15.31
N THR A 133 6.16 20.13 16.52
CA THR A 133 5.88 20.90 17.74
C THR A 133 7.05 21.79 18.14
N GLU A 134 8.29 21.31 17.98
CA GLU A 134 9.52 22.05 18.26
C GLU A 134 9.71 23.22 17.26
N LEU A 135 9.44 23.02 15.97
CA LEU A 135 9.48 24.08 14.95
C LEU A 135 8.40 25.14 15.14
N THR A 136 7.20 24.78 15.63
CA THR A 136 6.16 25.76 15.99
C THR A 136 6.44 26.50 17.30
N ALA A 137 7.36 26.00 18.14
CA ALA A 137 7.76 26.67 19.38
C ALA A 137 8.88 27.71 19.17
N LEU A 138 9.51 27.75 18.00
CA LEU A 138 10.55 28.73 17.65
C LEU A 138 10.01 29.95 16.88
N ASP A 139 8.75 29.90 16.43
CA ASP A 139 8.06 31.01 15.72
C ASP A 139 7.26 31.89 16.71
N SER A 140 7.61 31.83 18.00
CA SER A 140 7.00 32.60 19.09
C SER A 140 8.08 33.04 20.07
N ASP A 141 9.05 33.83 19.61
CA ASP A 141 9.89 34.64 20.49
C ASP A 141 10.39 35.89 19.74
N ASP A 142 9.54 36.91 19.69
CA ASP A 142 9.98 38.30 19.53
C ASP A 142 9.64 39.05 20.84
N GLY A 143 10.64 39.18 21.72
CA GLY A 143 10.93 40.42 22.45
C GLY A 143 10.32 40.67 23.84
N GLU A 144 11.24 40.86 24.81
CA GLU A 144 11.13 41.55 26.13
C GLU A 144 10.42 40.80 27.30
N ASP A 145 10.92 40.71 28.55
CA ASP A 145 12.01 41.37 29.26
C ASP A 145 12.37 40.64 30.60
N ILE A 146 13.65 40.68 31.01
CA ILE A 146 14.24 40.73 32.38
C ILE A 146 13.73 39.81 33.54
N ARG A 147 14.54 38.81 33.96
CA ARG A 147 15.25 38.71 35.28
C ARG A 147 16.01 37.38 35.54
N THR A 148 17.31 37.56 35.80
CA THR A 148 18.33 36.83 36.58
C THR A 148 17.93 35.66 37.50
N THR A 149 18.72 34.57 37.48
CA THR A 149 19.47 33.91 38.62
C THR A 149 19.67 32.40 38.34
N THR A 150 20.83 31.97 37.82
CA THR A 150 21.94 31.27 38.52
C THR A 150 21.61 29.87 39.09
N LEU A 151 22.19 28.81 38.49
CA LEU A 151 23.16 27.87 39.10
C LEU A 151 23.13 26.44 38.51
N THR A 152 24.33 26.06 38.01
CA THR A 152 25.04 24.76 38.09
C THR A 152 24.56 23.51 37.36
N ALA A 153 25.40 23.15 36.36
CA ALA A 153 26.09 21.86 36.14
C ALA A 153 25.21 20.59 36.00
N THR A 154 25.41 19.74 35.00
CA THR A 154 26.67 19.05 34.71
C THR A 154 26.77 18.57 33.26
N ASN A 155 27.99 18.60 32.74
CA ASN A 155 28.44 17.94 31.53
C ASN A 155 27.93 16.50 31.39
N SER A 156 27.45 16.15 30.20
CA SER A 156 27.56 14.78 29.71
C SER A 156 28.08 14.83 28.29
N SER A 157 29.32 14.39 28.20
CA SER A 157 30.12 14.12 27.03
C SER A 157 29.38 13.24 26.03
N ALA A 158 29.76 13.41 24.76
CA ALA A 158 29.33 12.63 23.63
C ALA A 158 29.29 11.11 23.91
N THR A 159 28.17 10.49 23.55
CA THR A 159 28.14 9.14 23.00
C THR A 159 27.05 9.13 21.93
N THR A 160 27.47 9.35 20.69
CA THR A 160 26.65 9.30 19.49
C THR A 160 26.38 7.84 19.12
N GLY A 161 25.24 7.30 19.53
CA GLY A 161 24.74 6.00 19.07
C GLY A 161 24.01 5.21 20.18
N GLY A 162 22.69 5.35 20.28
CA GLY A 162 21.89 4.50 21.18
C GLY A 162 20.54 5.05 21.66
N ARG A 163 20.23 6.33 21.44
CA ARG A 163 18.99 6.93 21.98
C ARG A 163 17.73 6.63 21.15
N GLY A 164 17.89 6.23 19.88
CA GLY A 164 16.76 5.95 18.97
C GLY A 164 16.16 4.55 19.13
N GLU A 165 16.96 3.54 19.49
CA GLU A 165 16.53 2.14 19.52
C GLU A 165 15.64 1.85 20.73
N ASN A 166 16.08 2.26 21.92
CA ASN A 166 15.27 2.17 23.14
C ASN A 166 13.95 2.97 23.04
N SER A 167 13.98 4.06 22.28
CA SER A 167 12.79 4.88 22.01
C SER A 167 11.81 4.15 21.09
N MET A 168 12.30 3.44 20.07
CA MET A 168 11.46 2.71 19.11
C MET A 168 10.64 1.60 19.80
N TYR A 169 11.25 0.84 20.71
CA TYR A 169 10.55 -0.17 21.51
C TYR A 169 9.51 0.46 22.47
N ALA A 170 9.86 1.56 23.15
CA ALA A 170 8.94 2.25 24.06
C ALA A 170 7.71 2.84 23.32
N LEU A 171 7.93 3.41 22.13
CA LEU A 171 6.87 3.93 21.28
C LEU A 171 5.98 2.81 20.73
N ALA A 172 6.57 1.69 20.29
CA ALA A 172 5.84 0.52 19.86
C ALA A 172 4.92 -0.02 20.97
N ALA A 173 5.42 -0.10 22.20
CA ALA A 173 4.64 -0.51 23.36
C ALA A 173 3.44 0.44 23.60
N THR A 174 3.64 1.75 23.44
CA THR A 174 2.60 2.77 23.63
C THR A 174 1.44 2.62 22.64
N ILE A 175 1.72 2.26 21.39
CA ILE A 175 0.70 2.03 20.35
C ILE A 175 0.19 0.59 20.30
N GLY A 176 0.70 -0.29 21.17
CA GLY A 176 0.39 -1.72 21.17
C GLY A 176 0.86 -2.45 19.92
N MET A 177 1.99 -2.01 19.33
CA MET A 177 2.68 -2.70 18.24
C MET A 177 3.51 -3.86 18.83
N PRO A 178 3.40 -5.09 18.28
CA PRO A 178 4.20 -6.23 18.72
C PRO A 178 5.71 -5.95 18.64
N GLU A 179 6.43 -6.31 19.70
CA GLU A 179 7.90 -6.17 19.79
C GLU A 179 8.62 -6.88 18.64
N ALA A 180 8.12 -8.05 18.24
CA ALA A 180 8.65 -8.82 17.11
C ALA A 180 8.66 -8.02 15.78
N PHE A 181 7.80 -7.01 15.61
CA PHE A 181 7.83 -6.12 14.43
C PHE A 181 9.03 -5.18 14.50
N VAL A 182 9.30 -4.64 15.69
CA VAL A 182 10.46 -3.78 15.94
C VAL A 182 11.76 -4.56 15.80
N ASP A 183 11.82 -5.78 16.34
CA ASP A 183 12.95 -6.70 16.19
C ASP A 183 13.28 -6.98 14.72
N LEU A 184 12.25 -7.32 13.93
CA LEU A 184 12.43 -7.57 12.50
C LEU A 184 12.94 -6.32 11.78
N ARG A 185 12.41 -5.13 12.11
CA ARG A 185 12.92 -3.88 11.53
C ARG A 185 14.39 -3.68 11.89
N HIS A 186 14.78 -3.89 13.15
CA HIS A 186 16.18 -3.77 13.58
C HIS A 186 17.09 -4.71 12.78
N GLN A 187 16.74 -6.00 12.68
CA GLN A 187 17.47 -6.98 11.87
C GLN A 187 17.66 -6.53 10.41
N VAL A 188 16.57 -6.11 9.76
CA VAL A 188 16.58 -5.64 8.37
C VAL A 188 17.50 -4.42 8.20
N THR A 189 17.45 -3.45 9.11
CA THR A 189 18.29 -2.24 9.01
C THR A 189 19.77 -2.50 9.25
N HIS A 190 20.11 -3.54 10.00
CA HIS A 190 21.49 -4.00 10.18
C HIS A 190 21.94 -4.99 9.09
N GLY A 191 21.17 -5.14 8.02
CA GLY A 191 21.54 -5.98 6.87
C GLY A 191 21.32 -7.48 7.10
N HIS A 192 20.71 -7.88 8.22
CA HIS A 192 20.32 -9.26 8.45
C HIS A 192 18.94 -9.53 7.85
N LEU A 193 18.91 -10.07 6.63
CA LEU A 193 17.65 -10.44 5.97
C LEU A 193 17.24 -11.87 6.39
N PRO A 194 16.14 -12.04 7.15
CA PRO A 194 15.65 -13.36 7.52
C PRO A 194 15.03 -14.09 6.32
N SER A 195 14.67 -15.35 6.52
CA SER A 195 14.08 -16.18 5.46
C SER A 195 12.79 -15.56 4.89
N ILE A 196 12.55 -15.79 3.60
CA ILE A 196 11.34 -15.30 2.92
C ILE A 196 10.04 -15.81 3.60
N VAL A 197 10.08 -17.00 4.19
CA VAL A 197 8.94 -17.58 4.93
C VAL A 197 8.67 -16.78 6.20
N TYR A 198 9.72 -16.41 6.95
CA TYR A 198 9.59 -15.56 8.12
C TYR A 198 9.05 -14.19 7.76
N LEU A 199 9.63 -13.53 6.74
CA LEU A 199 9.17 -12.22 6.25
C LEU A 199 7.69 -12.25 5.86
N ARG A 200 7.26 -13.24 5.09
CA ARG A 200 5.85 -13.40 4.68
C ARG A 200 4.93 -13.56 5.89
N ARG A 201 5.31 -14.39 6.87
CA ARG A 201 4.52 -14.58 8.10
C ARG A 201 4.39 -13.28 8.88
N MET A 202 5.48 -12.54 9.04
CA MET A 202 5.48 -11.26 9.75
C MET A 202 4.64 -10.22 9.01
N THR A 203 4.68 -10.17 7.68
CA THR A 203 3.82 -9.31 6.88
C THR A 203 2.34 -9.63 7.05
N LEU A 204 1.96 -10.91 7.04
CA LEU A 204 0.57 -11.30 7.30
C LEU A 204 0.11 -10.89 8.70
N SER A 205 0.93 -11.15 9.72
CA SER A 205 0.65 -10.71 11.10
C SER A 205 0.53 -9.19 11.22
N ALA A 206 1.35 -8.42 10.50
CA ALA A 206 1.25 -6.97 10.47
C ALA A 206 -0.03 -6.48 9.76
N LEU A 207 -0.48 -7.18 8.70
CA LEU A 207 -1.75 -6.89 8.05
C LEU A 207 -2.95 -7.16 8.97
N ASP A 208 -2.92 -8.23 9.75
CA ASP A 208 -3.94 -8.53 10.77
C ASP A 208 -3.94 -7.46 11.88
N TRP A 209 -2.76 -7.05 12.34
CA TRP A 209 -2.64 -5.96 13.31
C TRP A 209 -3.21 -4.64 12.76
N LEU A 210 -2.91 -4.30 11.50
CA LEU A 210 -3.48 -3.13 10.82
C LEU A 210 -5.00 -3.21 10.68
N TRP A 211 -5.53 -4.41 10.44
CA TRP A 211 -6.97 -4.66 10.36
C TRP A 211 -7.66 -4.24 11.66
N GLU A 212 -7.22 -4.79 12.79
CA GLU A 212 -7.82 -4.56 14.12
C GLU A 212 -7.62 -3.12 14.60
N ARG A 213 -6.43 -2.57 14.37
CA ARG A 213 -6.05 -1.27 14.94
C ARG A 213 -6.59 -0.10 14.15
N TRP A 214 -6.71 -0.23 12.83
CA TRP A 214 -7.09 0.88 11.97
C TRP A 214 -8.30 0.57 11.08
N TRP A 215 -8.27 -0.47 10.26
CA TRP A 215 -9.30 -0.68 9.23
C TRP A 215 -10.69 -0.91 9.80
N LEU A 216 -10.80 -1.69 10.88
CA LEU A 216 -12.08 -1.99 11.54
C LEU A 216 -12.79 -0.72 12.06
N LYS A 217 -12.02 0.30 12.46
CA LYS A 217 -12.52 1.54 13.05
C LYS A 217 -12.75 2.65 12.03
N ASN A 218 -11.92 2.72 10.98
CA ASN A 218 -11.87 3.86 10.06
C ASN A 218 -12.60 3.60 8.75
N ALA A 219 -12.81 2.35 8.34
CA ALA A 219 -13.43 2.01 7.07
C ALA A 219 -14.83 1.40 7.26
N THR A 220 -15.70 2.04 8.05
CA THR A 220 -17.02 1.49 8.47
C THR A 220 -18.13 1.65 7.44
N GLY A 221 -17.87 2.33 6.32
CA GLY A 221 -18.85 2.55 5.26
C GLY A 221 -19.36 1.26 4.61
N ASP A 222 -20.47 1.38 3.90
CA ASP A 222 -21.01 0.29 3.07
C ASP A 222 -20.30 0.26 1.69
N PRO A 223 -19.59 -0.83 1.34
CA PRO A 223 -18.91 -0.97 0.06
C PRO A 223 -19.89 -1.05 -1.14
N ALA A 224 -21.16 -1.42 -0.94
CA ALA A 224 -22.10 -1.69 -2.03
C ALA A 224 -22.28 -0.49 -2.97
N ARG A 225 -22.34 0.73 -2.42
CA ARG A 225 -22.45 1.95 -3.22
C ARG A 225 -21.26 2.15 -4.15
N ALA A 226 -20.04 1.90 -3.66
CA ALA A 226 -18.83 2.07 -4.46
C ALA A 226 -18.71 0.96 -5.52
N LEU A 227 -19.03 -0.29 -5.15
CA LEU A 227 -19.07 -1.43 -6.06
C LEU A 227 -20.09 -1.22 -7.19
N TRP A 228 -21.29 -0.72 -6.88
CA TRP A 228 -22.29 -0.40 -7.90
C TRP A 228 -21.80 0.70 -8.85
N LYS A 229 -21.23 1.79 -8.32
CA LYS A 229 -20.65 2.85 -9.15
C LYS A 229 -19.56 2.31 -10.07
N LEU A 230 -18.73 1.40 -9.57
CA LEU A 230 -17.66 0.76 -10.34
C LEU A 230 -18.20 -0.14 -11.44
N ALA A 231 -19.22 -0.96 -11.13
CA ALA A 231 -19.90 -1.81 -12.10
C ALA A 231 -20.57 -0.98 -13.20
N LYS A 232 -21.24 0.12 -12.83
CA LYS A 232 -21.83 1.06 -13.79
C LYS A 232 -20.78 1.66 -14.72
N ARG A 233 -19.64 2.10 -14.19
CA ARG A 233 -18.51 2.60 -15.02
C ARG A 233 -17.95 1.54 -15.95
N ARG A 234 -17.83 0.29 -15.47
CA ARG A 234 -17.35 -0.83 -16.29
C ARG A 234 -18.30 -1.12 -17.46
N LYS A 235 -19.61 -1.11 -17.21
CA LYS A 235 -20.65 -1.31 -18.23
C LYS A 235 -20.57 -0.25 -19.31
N VAL A 236 -20.55 1.03 -18.93
CA VAL A 236 -20.44 2.16 -19.89
C VAL A 236 -19.16 2.07 -20.71
N SER A 237 -18.02 1.74 -20.09
CA SER A 237 -16.75 1.58 -20.81
C SER A 237 -16.78 0.40 -21.79
N MET A 238 -17.44 -0.70 -21.44
CA MET A 238 -17.59 -1.87 -22.31
C MET A 238 -18.49 -1.55 -23.51
N GLU A 239 -19.63 -0.89 -23.27
CA GLU A 239 -20.55 -0.43 -24.32
C GLU A 239 -19.84 0.51 -25.30
N ALA A 240 -19.04 1.46 -24.79
CA ALA A 240 -18.24 2.36 -25.63
C ALA A 240 -17.23 1.61 -26.51
N ARG A 241 -16.54 0.58 -25.96
CA ARG A 241 -15.60 -0.24 -26.75
C ARG A 241 -16.31 -1.04 -27.83
N MET A 242 -17.47 -1.61 -27.53
CA MET A 242 -18.27 -2.36 -28.51
C MET A 242 -18.76 -1.44 -29.64
N ALA A 243 -19.25 -0.25 -29.31
CA ALA A 243 -19.66 0.73 -30.33
C ALA A 243 -18.50 1.16 -31.24
N THR A 244 -17.27 1.28 -30.72
CA THR A 244 -16.10 1.58 -31.55
C THR A 244 -15.68 0.43 -32.46
N THR A 245 -15.93 -0.82 -32.06
CA THR A 245 -15.66 -2.00 -32.90
C THR A 245 -16.70 -2.12 -34.02
N ASP A 246 -17.98 -1.94 -33.70
CA ASP A 246 -19.09 -1.98 -34.66
C ASP A 246 -18.95 -0.90 -35.76
N SER A 247 -18.46 0.29 -35.38
CA SER A 247 -18.16 1.38 -36.33
C SER A 247 -17.00 1.08 -37.29
N ARG A 248 -16.11 0.12 -36.98
CA ARG A 248 -14.97 -0.26 -37.83
C ARG A 248 -15.28 -1.44 -38.76
N GLU A 249 -16.31 -2.23 -38.44
CA GLU A 249 -16.70 -3.44 -39.18
C GLU A 249 -17.75 -3.16 -40.28
N SER A 250 -18.17 -1.90 -40.49
CA SER A 250 -19.09 -1.55 -41.57
C SER A 250 -18.42 -1.83 -42.93
N PRO A 251 -18.92 -2.80 -43.74
CA PRO A 251 -18.29 -3.14 -45.01
C PRO A 251 -18.42 -1.96 -45.98
N SER A 252 -17.30 -1.57 -46.60
CA SER A 252 -17.27 -0.62 -47.71
C SER A 252 -18.31 -1.04 -48.76
N PRO A 253 -19.16 -0.13 -49.26
CA PRO A 253 -20.06 -0.48 -50.35
C PRO A 253 -19.23 -0.89 -51.56
N ASP A 254 -19.49 -2.12 -51.98
CA ASP A 254 -18.96 -2.85 -53.12
C ASP A 254 -18.54 -1.93 -54.27
N SER A 255 -17.28 -2.00 -54.70
CA SER A 255 -16.85 -1.36 -55.94
C SER A 255 -17.44 -2.16 -57.08
N SER A 256 -18.65 -1.79 -57.50
CA SER A 256 -19.26 -2.24 -58.74
C SER A 256 -18.38 -1.78 -59.90
N VAL A 257 -17.45 -2.63 -60.33
CA VAL A 257 -16.73 -2.47 -61.59
C VAL A 257 -17.74 -2.75 -62.71
N PRO A 258 -18.08 -1.79 -63.58
CA PRO A 258 -18.89 -2.09 -64.74
C PRO A 258 -18.03 -2.83 -65.75
N VAL A 259 -18.37 -4.10 -66.00
CA VAL A 259 -17.87 -4.85 -67.15
C VAL A 259 -18.55 -4.28 -68.40
N SER A 260 -17.81 -3.56 -69.23
CA SER A 260 -18.28 -3.17 -70.57
C SER A 260 -18.31 -4.39 -71.50
N PRO A 261 -19.36 -4.56 -72.33
CA PRO A 261 -19.37 -5.60 -73.35
C PRO A 261 -18.81 -5.08 -74.69
N GLN A 262 -17.93 -5.90 -75.26
CA GLN A 262 -17.36 -5.92 -76.63
C GLN A 262 -16.46 -4.77 -77.07
#